data_AF-A0A3D5LDQ7-F1
#
_entry.id   AF-A0A3D5LDQ7-F1
#
_cell.length_a   1.000
_cell.length_b   1.000
_cell.length_c   1.000
_cell.angle_alpha   90.00
_cell.angle_beta   90.00
_cell.angle_gamma   90.00
#
_symmetry.space_group_name_H-M   'P 1'
#
loop_
_entity.id
_entity.type
_entity.pdbx_description
1 polymer ?
#
loop_
_entity_poly.entity_id
_entity_poly.type
_entity_poly.pdbx_seq_one_letter_code
_entity_poly.pdbx_strand_id
1 'polypeptide(L)'
;MSKSFQIEQIILKTLEDNNEHSAAELKNIILNHDKSLLENSNLFYVILNRMAMVKKTIAKNKYGTYERIDKIPEDIRKELDMCREKVKAAWEKCYDSIMEDYNLSYDMSEQHFREGKQIYELNKKILETIQSYDANSFMSTQKQ
;
A
#
# COMPACT_ATOMS: atom_id res chain seq x y z
N MET A 1 13.89 -1.14 -30.08
CA MET A 1 13.09 -1.33 -28.83
C MET A 1 13.05 -2.83 -28.54
N SER A 2 13.26 -3.30 -27.30
CA SER A 2 13.35 -4.75 -27.03
C SER A 2 11.96 -5.40 -27.00
N LYS A 3 11.85 -6.67 -27.46
CA LYS A 3 10.61 -7.45 -27.40
C LYS A 3 10.02 -7.46 -25.98
N SER A 4 10.89 -7.57 -24.97
CA SER A 4 10.47 -7.55 -23.58
C SER A 4 9.83 -6.22 -23.16
N PHE A 5 10.39 -5.09 -23.58
CA PHE A 5 9.81 -3.78 -23.27
C PHE A 5 8.46 -3.59 -23.96
N GLN A 6 8.31 -4.05 -25.20
CA GLN A 6 7.04 -3.97 -25.94
C GLN A 6 5.93 -4.79 -25.26
N ILE A 7 6.24 -6.00 -24.82
CA ILE A 7 5.30 -6.84 -24.05
C ILE A 7 4.88 -6.14 -22.74
N GLU A 8 5.84 -5.56 -22.01
CA GLU A 8 5.54 -4.80 -20.77
C GLU A 8 4.59 -3.64 -21.04
N GLN A 9 4.82 -2.85 -22.10
CA GLN A 9 3.96 -1.72 -22.46
C GLN A 9 2.54 -2.16 -22.84
N ILE A 10 2.41 -3.25 -23.59
CA ILE A 10 1.08 -3.80 -23.95
C ILE A 10 0.34 -4.23 -22.68
N ILE A 11 1.00 -4.96 -21.77
CA ILE A 11 0.40 -5.40 -20.50
C ILE A 11 -0.03 -4.18 -19.68
N LEU A 12 0.85 -3.19 -19.49
CA LEU A 12 0.51 -2.00 -18.71
C LEU A 12 -0.67 -1.23 -19.30
N LYS A 13 -0.72 -1.09 -20.63
CA LYS A 13 -1.81 -0.43 -21.34
C LYS A 13 -3.13 -1.21 -21.27
N THR A 14 -3.07 -2.55 -21.25
CA THR A 14 -4.27 -3.36 -21.02
C THR A 14 -4.80 -3.14 -19.62
N LEU A 15 -3.93 -3.16 -18.62
CA LEU A 15 -4.31 -3.00 -17.21
C LEU A 15 -4.60 -1.53 -16.81
N GLU A 16 -4.64 -0.58 -17.75
CA GLU A 16 -5.06 0.82 -17.51
C GLU A 16 -6.56 0.96 -17.30
N ASP A 17 -7.34 -0.05 -17.67
CA ASP A 17 -8.79 -0.07 -17.45
C ASP A 17 -9.19 -0.36 -15.99
N ASN A 18 -8.19 -0.54 -15.11
CA ASN A 18 -8.33 -0.87 -13.69
C ASN A 18 -9.09 -2.18 -13.41
N ASN A 19 -9.18 -3.07 -14.40
CA ASN A 19 -9.78 -4.39 -14.24
C ASN A 19 -8.73 -5.48 -14.02
N GLU A 20 -9.21 -6.61 -13.51
CA GLU A 20 -8.41 -7.83 -13.40
C GLU A 20 -8.37 -8.57 -14.73
N HIS A 21 -7.18 -8.93 -15.19
CA HIS A 21 -7.00 -9.73 -16.39
C HIS A 21 -6.26 -11.02 -16.12
N SER A 22 -6.74 -12.11 -16.69
CA SER A 22 -6.06 -13.40 -16.66
C SER A 22 -4.79 -13.39 -17.54
N ALA A 23 -3.84 -14.28 -17.22
CA ALA A 23 -2.67 -14.47 -18.07
C ALA A 23 -3.03 -14.86 -19.52
N ALA A 24 -4.15 -15.57 -19.73
CA ALA A 24 -4.60 -15.99 -21.05
C ALA A 24 -5.11 -14.79 -21.87
N GLU A 25 -5.87 -13.90 -21.26
CA GLU A 25 -6.34 -12.66 -21.90
C GLU A 25 -5.18 -11.76 -22.29
N LEU A 26 -4.25 -11.51 -21.36
CA LEU A 26 -3.05 -10.71 -21.63
C LEU A 26 -2.23 -11.30 -22.77
N LYS A 27 -2.07 -12.63 -22.79
CA LYS A 27 -1.35 -13.32 -23.87
C LYS A 27 -2.07 -13.18 -25.22
N ASN A 28 -3.39 -13.32 -25.25
CA ASN A 28 -4.18 -13.14 -26.48
C ASN A 28 -4.11 -11.72 -27.01
N ILE A 29 -4.14 -10.71 -26.13
CA ILE A 29 -4.01 -9.30 -26.51
C ILE A 29 -2.65 -9.05 -27.16
N ILE A 30 -1.56 -9.59 -26.60
CA ILE A 30 -0.23 -9.47 -27.20
C ILE A 30 -0.18 -10.19 -28.56
N LEU A 31 -0.77 -11.38 -28.71
CA LEU A 31 -0.83 -12.10 -29.98
C LEU A 31 -1.59 -11.33 -31.06
N ASN A 32 -2.68 -10.66 -30.68
CA ASN A 32 -3.47 -9.82 -31.59
C ASN A 32 -2.72 -8.55 -31.99
N HIS A 33 -1.87 -8.03 -31.12
CA HIS A 33 -1.07 -6.84 -31.39
C HIS A 33 0.15 -7.15 -32.26
N ASP A 34 0.91 -8.18 -31.90
CA ASP A 34 2.06 -8.67 -32.67
C ASP A 34 2.45 -10.09 -32.24
N LYS A 35 2.22 -11.06 -33.13
CA LYS A 35 2.55 -12.47 -32.91
C LYS A 35 4.05 -12.72 -32.72
N SER A 36 4.91 -11.91 -33.32
CA SER A 36 6.37 -12.08 -33.25
C SER A 36 6.94 -11.82 -31.85
N LEU A 37 6.17 -11.11 -30.99
CA LEU A 37 6.53 -10.87 -29.60
C LEU A 37 6.46 -12.14 -28.74
N LEU A 38 5.67 -13.13 -29.16
CA LEU A 38 5.43 -14.37 -28.42
C LEU A 38 6.00 -15.61 -29.11
N GLU A 39 6.94 -15.43 -30.04
CA GLU A 39 7.73 -16.54 -30.61
C GLU A 39 8.34 -17.43 -29.52
N ASN A 40 8.81 -16.81 -28.43
CA ASN A 40 9.17 -17.52 -27.21
C ASN A 40 8.06 -17.33 -26.16
N SER A 41 7.17 -18.31 -26.06
CA SER A 41 6.04 -18.29 -25.12
C SER A 41 6.48 -18.16 -23.65
N ASN A 42 7.68 -18.63 -23.29
CA ASN A 42 8.20 -18.52 -21.93
C ASN A 42 8.59 -17.08 -21.58
N LEU A 43 8.96 -16.26 -22.57
CA LEU A 43 9.32 -14.86 -22.37
C LEU A 43 8.18 -14.07 -21.71
N PHE A 44 6.94 -14.35 -22.11
CA PHE A 44 5.74 -13.74 -21.51
C PHE A 44 5.67 -13.97 -20.01
N TYR A 45 5.75 -15.23 -19.56
CA TYR A 45 5.66 -15.56 -18.14
C TYR A 45 6.83 -15.00 -17.33
N VAL A 46 8.03 -14.94 -17.91
CA VAL A 46 9.20 -14.32 -17.29
C VAL A 46 8.97 -12.82 -17.08
N ILE A 47 8.45 -12.12 -18.08
CA ILE A 47 8.15 -10.69 -17.99
C ILE A 47 7.03 -10.44 -16.98
N LEU A 48 5.96 -11.23 -17.04
CA LEU A 48 4.82 -11.11 -16.14
C LEU A 48 5.26 -11.32 -14.67
N ASN A 49 6.08 -12.34 -14.40
CA ASN A 49 6.67 -12.55 -13.07
C ASN A 49 7.62 -11.41 -12.66
N ARG A 50 8.42 -10.87 -13.58
CA ARG A 50 9.30 -9.72 -13.29
C ARG A 50 8.50 -8.47 -12.93
N MET A 51 7.40 -8.21 -13.64
CA MET A 51 6.50 -7.09 -13.37
C MET A 51 5.85 -7.23 -11.99
N ALA A 52 5.42 -8.44 -11.64
CA ALA A 52 4.79 -8.72 -10.34
C ALA A 52 5.77 -8.70 -9.16
N MET A 53 6.90 -9.40 -9.27
CA MET A 53 7.79 -9.66 -8.13
C MET A 53 8.91 -8.64 -7.99
N VAL A 54 9.49 -8.17 -9.10
CA VAL A 54 10.67 -7.30 -9.09
C VAL A 54 10.27 -5.84 -9.22
N LYS A 55 9.50 -5.49 -10.26
CA LYS A 55 9.10 -4.11 -10.52
C LYS A 55 7.92 -3.67 -9.64
N LYS A 56 7.11 -4.62 -9.16
CA LYS A 56 5.87 -4.38 -8.39
C LYS A 56 4.96 -3.37 -9.08
N THR A 57 4.84 -3.47 -10.40
CA THR A 57 3.95 -2.61 -11.22
C THR A 57 2.58 -3.24 -11.42
N ILE A 58 2.46 -4.55 -11.16
CA ILE A 58 1.22 -5.31 -11.23
C ILE A 58 1.14 -6.22 -10.00
N ALA A 59 -0.06 -6.52 -9.53
CA ALA A 59 -0.31 -7.51 -8.49
C ALA A 59 -0.81 -8.80 -9.14
N LYS A 60 -0.54 -9.95 -8.50
CA LYS A 60 -1.08 -11.25 -8.90
C LYS A 60 -2.05 -11.73 -7.81
N ASN A 61 -3.30 -11.96 -8.21
CA ASN A 61 -4.34 -12.42 -7.31
C ASN A 61 -4.36 -13.95 -7.18
N LYS A 62 -5.05 -14.45 -6.15
CA LYS A 62 -5.16 -15.89 -5.84
C LYS A 62 -5.77 -16.70 -6.98
N TYR A 63 -6.56 -16.08 -7.85
CA TYR A 63 -7.23 -16.70 -9.00
C TYR A 63 -6.37 -16.70 -10.28
N GLY A 64 -5.11 -16.26 -10.22
CA GLY A 64 -4.24 -16.20 -11.39
C GLY A 64 -4.53 -15.02 -12.33
N THR A 65 -5.28 -14.04 -11.86
CA THR A 65 -5.50 -12.74 -12.49
C THR A 65 -4.45 -11.72 -12.06
N TYR A 66 -4.28 -10.67 -12.86
CA TYR A 66 -3.33 -9.60 -12.66
C TYR A 66 -4.05 -8.26 -12.76
N GLU A 67 -3.69 -7.33 -11.89
CA GLU A 67 -4.16 -5.94 -11.91
C GLU A 67 -2.97 -4.99 -11.85
N ARG A 68 -3.13 -3.77 -12.36
CA ARG A 68 -2.10 -2.73 -12.25
C ARG A 68 -2.02 -2.25 -10.80
N ILE A 69 -0.80 -2.12 -10.29
CA ILE A 69 -0.55 -1.39 -9.05
C ILE A 69 -0.32 0.04 -9.47
N ASP A 70 -1.33 0.88 -9.33
CA ASP A 70 -1.12 2.31 -9.43
C ASP A 70 -0.30 2.77 -8.24
N LYS A 71 0.95 3.12 -8.53
CA LYS A 71 1.75 3.86 -7.56
C LYS A 71 1.06 5.21 -7.38
N ILE A 72 0.61 5.46 -6.15
CA ILE A 72 0.15 6.77 -5.73
C ILE A 72 1.22 7.78 -6.17
N PRO A 73 0.84 8.82 -6.95
CA PRO A 73 1.76 9.88 -7.34
C PRO A 73 2.52 10.38 -6.11
N GLU A 74 3.83 10.61 -6.26
CA GLU A 74 4.70 10.94 -5.12
C GLU A 74 4.21 12.19 -4.38
N ASP A 75 3.57 13.13 -5.08
CA ASP A 75 2.97 14.33 -4.50
C ASP A 75 1.77 13.99 -3.59
N ILE A 76 0.87 13.11 -4.04
CA ILE A 76 -0.26 12.62 -3.22
C ILE A 76 0.25 11.82 -2.03
N ARG A 77 1.29 11.00 -2.23
CA ARG A 77 1.92 10.24 -1.14
C ARG A 77 2.47 11.18 -0.07
N LYS A 78 3.18 12.24 -0.47
CA LYS A 78 3.68 13.26 0.47
C LYS A 78 2.54 13.97 1.20
N GLU A 79 1.46 14.31 0.51
CA GLU A 79 0.28 14.90 1.16
C GLU A 79 -0.36 13.97 2.19
N LEU A 80 -0.49 12.68 1.88
CA LEU A 80 -1.00 11.67 2.81
C LEU A 80 -0.06 11.49 4.02
N ASP A 81 1.25 11.43 3.80
CA ASP A 81 2.25 11.38 4.86
C ASP A 81 2.19 12.64 5.74
N MET A 82 2.06 13.84 5.14
CA MET A 82 1.86 15.09 5.89
C MET A 82 0.58 15.08 6.71
N CYS A 83 -0.50 14.49 6.20
CA CYS A 83 -1.76 14.36 6.92
C CYS A 83 -1.59 13.44 8.15
N ARG A 84 -0.90 12.30 7.98
CA ARG A 84 -0.56 11.39 9.08
C ARG A 84 0.26 12.09 10.16
N GLU A 85 1.31 12.82 9.77
CA GLU A 85 2.15 13.55 10.74
C GLU A 85 1.36 14.64 11.48
N LYS A 86 0.40 15.31 10.83
CA LYS A 86 -0.51 16.26 11.49
C LYS A 86 -1.39 15.57 12.55
N VAL A 87 -1.97 14.41 12.21
CA VAL A 87 -2.79 13.62 13.15
C VAL A 87 -1.95 13.17 14.34
N LYS A 88 -0.74 12.66 14.08
CA LYS A 88 0.21 12.26 15.13
C LYS A 88 0.53 13.42 16.07
N ALA A 89 0.90 14.57 15.53
CA ALA A 89 1.24 15.74 16.33
C ALA A 89 0.05 16.28 17.15
N ALA A 90 -1.17 16.21 16.59
CA ALA A 90 -2.38 16.59 17.31
C ALA A 90 -2.68 15.61 18.48
N TRP A 91 -2.48 14.32 18.25
CA TRP A 91 -2.64 13.30 19.28
C TRP A 91 -1.60 13.43 20.39
N GLU A 92 -0.33 13.62 20.05
CA GLU A 92 0.76 13.79 21.04
C GLU A 92 0.48 14.98 21.96
N LYS A 93 0.03 16.12 21.43
CA LYS A 93 -0.38 17.28 22.25
C LYS A 93 -1.56 16.97 23.18
N CYS A 94 -2.54 16.22 22.69
CA CYS A 94 -3.68 15.80 23.50
C CYS A 94 -3.22 14.88 24.64
N TYR A 95 -2.36 13.92 24.32
CA TYR A 95 -1.77 13.00 25.29
C TYR A 95 -0.96 13.73 26.37
N ASP A 96 -0.11 14.68 25.98
CA ASP A 96 0.67 15.49 26.92
C ASP A 96 -0.26 16.24 27.87
N SER A 97 -1.31 16.88 27.35
CA SER A 97 -2.32 17.57 28.16
C SER A 97 -3.06 16.63 29.11
N ILE A 98 -3.37 15.40 28.69
CA ILE A 98 -3.99 14.40 29.58
C ILE A 98 -3.01 13.98 30.67
N MET A 99 -1.74 13.76 30.32
CA MET A 99 -0.72 13.28 31.25
C MET A 99 -0.27 14.33 32.26
N GLU A 100 -0.41 15.63 31.95
CA GLU A 100 -0.20 16.72 32.91
C GLU A 100 -1.07 16.53 34.17
N ASP A 101 -2.31 16.05 34.01
CA ASP A 101 -3.23 15.78 35.13
C ASP A 101 -2.79 14.57 35.98
N TYR A 102 -1.97 13.67 35.42
CA TYR A 102 -1.50 12.45 36.10
C TYR A 102 -0.14 12.60 36.79
N ASN A 103 0.38 13.83 36.90
CA ASN A 103 1.66 14.23 37.49
C ASN A 103 2.35 13.14 38.34
N LEU A 104 3.05 12.23 37.64
CA LEU A 104 3.45 10.94 38.18
C LEU A 104 4.47 11.16 39.30
N SER A 105 4.07 10.88 40.54
CA SER A 105 4.93 11.00 41.72
C SER A 105 4.97 9.68 42.51
N TYR A 106 6.05 9.46 43.26
CA TYR A 106 6.15 8.28 44.13
C TYR A 106 5.15 8.29 45.30
N ASP A 107 4.51 9.43 45.55
CA ASP A 107 3.51 9.62 46.61
C ASP A 107 2.06 9.48 46.09
N MET A 108 1.87 9.11 44.81
CA MET A 108 0.55 8.99 44.22
C MET A 108 -0.21 7.74 44.68
N SER A 109 -1.54 7.82 44.69
CA SER A 109 -2.39 6.67 45.04
C SER A 109 -2.26 5.52 44.04
N GLU A 110 -2.47 4.28 44.50
CA GLU A 110 -2.47 3.11 43.62
C GLU A 110 -3.51 3.24 42.48
N GLN A 111 -4.65 3.87 42.76
CA GLN A 111 -5.67 4.12 41.76
C GLN A 111 -5.16 5.07 40.67
N HIS A 112 -4.55 6.21 41.04
CA HIS A 112 -3.98 7.14 40.07
C HIS A 112 -2.86 6.50 39.23
N PHE A 113 -2.04 5.63 39.83
CA PHE A 113 -1.03 4.89 39.10
C PHE A 113 -1.63 3.93 38.05
N ARG A 114 -2.71 3.21 38.41
CA ARG A 114 -3.41 2.30 37.49
C ARG A 114 -4.05 3.05 36.34
N GLU A 115 -4.66 4.20 36.60
CA GLU A 115 -5.27 5.08 35.58
C GLU A 115 -4.21 5.63 34.61
N GLY A 116 -3.11 6.18 35.13
CA GLY A 116 -2.00 6.66 34.30
C GLY A 116 -1.37 5.55 33.45
N LYS A 117 -1.23 4.33 33.99
CA LYS A 117 -0.74 3.17 33.23
C LYS A 117 -1.68 2.81 32.08
N GLN A 118 -2.99 2.83 32.29
CA GLN A 118 -3.96 2.55 31.22
C GLN A 118 -3.86 3.58 30.08
N ILE A 119 -3.70 4.86 30.44
CA ILE A 119 -3.55 5.95 29.45
C ILE A 119 -2.25 5.79 28.65
N TYR A 120 -1.16 5.42 29.32
CA TYR A 120 0.11 5.11 28.64
C TYR A 120 -0.01 3.94 27.65
N GLU A 121 -0.65 2.84 28.07
CA GLU A 121 -0.86 1.67 27.18
C GLU A 121 -1.77 2.00 25.99
N LEU A 122 -2.80 2.83 26.22
CA LEU A 122 -3.68 3.32 25.17
C LEU A 122 -2.93 4.20 24.15
N ASN A 123 -2.10 5.13 24.64
CA ASN A 123 -1.27 5.99 23.79
C ASN A 123 -0.39 5.16 22.84
N LYS A 124 0.26 4.11 23.37
CA LYS A 124 1.09 3.22 22.56
C LYS A 124 0.31 2.61 21.38
N LYS A 125 -0.89 2.09 21.64
CA LYS A 125 -1.75 1.49 20.60
C LYS A 125 -2.19 2.51 19.55
N ILE A 126 -2.52 3.73 19.98
CA ILE A 126 -2.95 4.79 19.07
C ILE A 126 -1.78 5.22 18.17
N LEU A 127 -0.58 5.42 18.72
CA LEU A 127 0.61 5.76 17.94
C LEU A 127 0.98 4.65 16.95
N GLU A 128 0.94 3.38 17.37
CA GLU A 128 1.15 2.23 16.47
C GLU A 128 0.12 2.23 15.33
N THR A 129 -1.14 2.49 15.63
CA THR A 129 -2.22 2.55 14.63
C THR A 129 -1.96 3.68 13.63
N ILE A 130 -1.66 4.89 14.10
CA ILE A 130 -1.36 6.05 13.26
C ILE A 130 -0.15 5.75 12.35
N GLN A 131 0.92 5.17 12.89
CA GLN A 131 2.15 4.87 12.13
C GLN A 131 1.95 3.76 11.10
N SER A 132 1.13 2.76 11.41
CA SER A 132 0.81 1.66 10.49
C SER A 132 -0.10 2.08 9.34
N TYR A 133 -0.74 3.24 9.44
CA TYR A 133 -1.63 3.75 8.41
C TYR A 133 -0.81 4.31 7.24
N ASP A 134 -0.60 3.46 6.24
CA ASP A 134 0.13 3.79 5.02
C ASP A 134 -0.81 4.17 3.88
N ALA A 135 -0.25 4.76 2.82
CA ALA A 135 -1.01 5.18 1.65
C ALA A 135 -1.66 3.98 0.92
N ASN A 136 -1.14 2.76 1.08
CA ASN A 136 -1.73 1.56 0.49
C ASN A 136 -3.03 1.14 1.20
N SER A 137 -3.18 1.46 2.48
CA SER A 137 -4.40 1.23 3.26
C SER A 137 -5.58 2.08 2.77
N PHE A 138 -5.32 3.17 2.03
CA PHE A 138 -6.35 4.04 1.44
C PHE A 138 -6.97 3.47 0.16
N MET A 139 -6.18 2.77 -0.67
CA MET A 139 -6.64 2.21 -1.95
C MET A 139 -7.56 0.99 -1.77
N SER A 140 -7.40 0.22 -0.68
CA SER A 140 -8.27 -0.93 -0.37
C SER A 140 -9.72 -0.54 -0.06
N THR A 141 -9.97 0.70 0.38
CA THR A 141 -11.27 1.15 0.89
C THR A 141 -12.13 1.85 -0.17
N GLN A 142 -11.56 2.26 -1.31
CA GLN A 142 -12.30 2.89 -2.41
C GLN A 142 -12.95 1.88 -3.38
N LYS A 143 -12.75 0.57 -3.20
CA LYS A 143 -13.33 -0.50 -4.02
C LYS A 143 -14.66 -1.07 -3.46
N GLN A 144 -15.39 -0.34 -2.60
CA GLN A 144 -16.72 -0.74 -2.08
C GLN A 144 -17.85 0.08 -2.69
#